data_AF-A0A0F4L365-F1
#
_entry.id   AF-A0A0F4L365-F1
#
_cell.length_a   1.000
_cell.length_b   1.000
_cell.length_c   1.000
_cell.angle_alpha   90.00
_cell.angle_beta   90.00
_cell.angle_gamma   90.00
#
_symmetry.space_group_name_H-M   'P 1'
#
loop_
_entity.id
_entity.type
_entity.pdbx_description
1 polymer ?
#
loop_
_entity_poly.entity_id
_entity_poly.type
_entity_poly.pdbx_seq_one_letter_code
_entity_poly.pdbx_strand_id
1 'polypeptide(L)'
;MKKVKVRIMASALLSKRPPRVDVMKGYEPMYDATMQECMQRPFYLYARGKGRSCRKEIWVFAAFIWVLDTFLTRLFSSGLLAVIPGLFSLAVLVPMYALMVRRLHDLALSGWLALVPYVLEVVGVGLIIGPMVSDALEGLDPSAPSPTGIVILLLAVVVRLAIMCVPSRRRHPVVDNGSLGASQTGTAQYPGEPNRQ
;
A
#
# COMPACT_ATOMS: atom_id res chain seq x y z
N MET A 1 20.34 -2.02 -24.28
CA MET A 1 18.94 -2.51 -24.18
C MET A 1 18.24 -2.20 -22.85
N LYS A 2 18.88 -2.35 -21.67
CA LYS A 2 18.25 -2.04 -20.35
C LYS A 2 17.72 -0.59 -20.21
N LYS A 3 18.46 0.42 -20.70
CA LYS A 3 18.08 1.84 -20.61
C LYS A 3 16.79 2.20 -21.38
N VAL A 4 16.47 1.48 -22.46
CA VAL A 4 15.26 1.73 -23.28
C VAL A 4 14.01 1.19 -22.59
N LYS A 5 14.07 -0.01 -22.00
CA LYS A 5 12.94 -0.58 -21.23
C LYS A 5 12.55 0.29 -20.02
N VAL A 6 13.52 0.90 -19.34
CA VAL A 6 13.27 1.80 -18.21
C VAL A 6 12.52 3.08 -18.65
N ARG A 7 12.91 3.68 -19.78
CA ARG A 7 12.23 4.87 -20.33
C ARG A 7 10.76 4.58 -20.71
N ILE A 8 10.47 3.39 -21.24
CA ILE A 8 9.12 2.98 -21.66
C ILE A 8 8.20 2.69 -20.45
N MET A 9 8.71 2.08 -19.38
CA MET A 9 7.90 1.86 -18.17
C MET A 9 7.63 3.16 -17.39
N ALA A 10 8.57 4.11 -17.43
CA ALA A 10 8.40 5.42 -16.82
C ALA A 10 7.34 6.27 -17.54
N SER A 11 7.26 6.21 -18.87
CA SER A 11 6.24 6.94 -19.64
C SER A 11 4.82 6.37 -19.44
N ALA A 12 4.70 5.06 -19.19
CA ALA A 12 3.42 4.43 -18.87
C ALA A 12 2.84 4.87 -17.51
N LEU A 13 3.70 5.10 -16.51
CA LEU A 13 3.28 5.59 -15.18
C LEU A 13 2.58 6.94 -15.22
N LEU A 14 3.12 7.86 -16.01
CA LEU A 14 2.66 9.24 -16.15
C LEU A 14 1.71 9.43 -17.34
N SER A 15 1.23 8.33 -17.92
CA SER A 15 0.30 8.38 -19.04
C SER A 15 -1.07 8.90 -18.59
N LYS A 16 -1.57 9.95 -19.25
CA LYS A 16 -2.90 10.55 -19.00
C LYS A 16 -4.02 9.76 -19.70
N ARG A 17 -4.10 8.45 -19.45
CA ARG A 17 -5.20 7.62 -19.93
C ARG A 17 -6.34 7.63 -18.90
N PRO A 18 -7.61 7.54 -19.34
CA PRO A 18 -8.71 7.38 -18.39
C PRO A 18 -8.54 6.06 -17.60
N PRO A 19 -8.92 6.03 -16.31
CA PRO A 19 -8.75 4.85 -15.47
C PRO A 19 -9.67 3.71 -15.94
N ARG A 20 -9.11 2.51 -16.14
CA ARG A 20 -9.85 1.31 -16.54
C ARG A 20 -10.52 0.65 -15.33
N VAL A 21 -11.69 1.15 -14.95
CA VAL A 21 -12.41 0.72 -13.73
C VAL A 21 -12.82 -0.74 -13.76
N ASP A 22 -13.16 -1.26 -14.93
CA ASP A 22 -13.45 -2.67 -15.20
C ASP A 22 -12.23 -3.56 -14.88
N VAL A 23 -11.04 -3.17 -15.35
CA VAL A 23 -9.78 -3.92 -15.13
C VAL A 23 -9.32 -3.81 -13.68
N MET A 24 -9.51 -2.66 -13.03
CA MET A 24 -9.17 -2.46 -11.61
C MET A 24 -9.93 -3.39 -10.66
N LYS A 25 -11.16 -3.78 -11.03
CA LYS A 25 -11.97 -4.73 -10.27
C LYS A 25 -11.55 -6.19 -10.48
N GLY A 26 -10.66 -6.47 -11.43
CA GLY A 26 -10.18 -7.81 -11.77
C GLY A 26 -9.28 -8.44 -10.69
N TYR A 27 -9.12 -9.76 -10.76
CA TYR A 27 -8.25 -10.52 -9.85
C TYR A 27 -6.77 -10.45 -10.26
N GLU A 28 -6.52 -10.20 -11.54
CA GLU A 28 -5.22 -10.18 -12.22
C GLU A 28 -4.37 -8.97 -11.84
N PRO A 29 -3.04 -9.11 -11.62
CA PRO A 29 -2.16 -8.00 -11.31
C PRO A 29 -1.89 -7.11 -12.53
N MET A 30 -1.95 -5.79 -12.33
CA MET A 30 -1.89 -4.81 -13.42
C MET A 30 -0.48 -4.22 -13.57
N TYR A 31 0.35 -4.78 -14.45
CA TYR A 31 1.75 -4.35 -14.64
C TYR A 31 1.88 -3.02 -15.39
N ASP A 32 0.95 -2.77 -16.30
CA ASP A 32 0.86 -1.57 -17.13
C ASP A 32 0.05 -0.46 -16.45
N ALA A 33 -0.34 -0.63 -15.18
CA ALA A 33 -1.16 0.33 -14.45
C ALA A 33 -0.55 1.73 -14.45
N THR A 34 -1.37 2.75 -14.70
CA THR A 34 -0.95 4.15 -14.53
C THR A 34 -0.83 4.51 -13.04
N MET A 35 -0.24 5.66 -12.74
CA MET A 35 -0.16 6.17 -11.37
C MET A 35 -1.56 6.32 -10.73
N GLN A 36 -2.53 6.82 -11.50
CA GLN A 36 -3.91 6.99 -11.05
C GLN A 36 -4.58 5.65 -10.72
N GLU A 37 -4.42 4.64 -11.59
CA GLU A 37 -4.96 3.30 -11.36
C GLU A 37 -4.33 2.65 -10.11
N CYS A 38 -3.03 2.84 -9.89
CA CYS A 38 -2.33 2.34 -8.70
C CYS A 38 -2.87 2.98 -7.40
N MET A 39 -3.27 4.24 -7.42
CA MET A 39 -3.83 4.95 -6.25
C MET A 39 -5.25 4.49 -5.93
N GLN A 40 -6.07 4.21 -6.94
CA GLN A 40 -7.50 3.93 -6.78
C GLN A 40 -7.79 2.44 -6.53
N ARG A 41 -7.03 1.55 -7.14
CA ARG A 41 -7.27 0.10 -7.10
C ARG A 41 -7.37 -0.51 -5.68
N PRO A 42 -6.54 -0.10 -4.69
CA PRO A 42 -6.69 -0.59 -3.31
C PRO A 42 -8.07 -0.32 -2.71
N PHE A 43 -8.69 0.83 -3.04
CA PHE A 43 -10.05 1.19 -2.62
C PHE A 43 -11.14 0.41 -3.34
N TYR A 44 -10.88 -0.25 -4.47
CA TYR A 44 -11.86 -1.13 -5.10
C TYR A 44 -11.77 -2.56 -4.56
N LEU A 45 -10.58 -3.00 -4.17
CA LEU A 45 -10.33 -4.38 -3.79
C LEU A 45 -10.43 -4.63 -2.28
N TYR A 46 -10.43 -3.60 -1.42
CA TYR A 46 -10.30 -3.76 0.04
C TYR A 46 -11.32 -4.74 0.65
N ALA A 47 -12.57 -4.72 0.18
CA ALA A 47 -13.63 -5.60 0.65
C ALA A 47 -13.64 -7.00 0.01
N ARG A 48 -12.84 -7.24 -1.04
CA ARG A 48 -12.95 -8.46 -1.85
C ARG A 48 -12.17 -9.67 -1.31
N GLY A 49 -11.31 -9.52 -0.30
CA GLY A 49 -10.55 -10.62 0.35
C GLY A 49 -9.65 -11.47 -0.58
N LYS A 50 -9.66 -11.16 -1.87
CA LYS A 50 -9.18 -11.97 -3.00
C LYS A 50 -8.74 -10.99 -4.09
N GLY A 51 -7.65 -11.31 -4.78
CA GLY A 51 -7.06 -10.49 -5.83
C GLY A 51 -5.56 -10.35 -5.65
N ARG A 52 -4.86 -10.02 -6.73
CA ARG A 52 -3.41 -9.81 -6.73
C ARG A 52 -3.11 -8.35 -6.94
N SER A 53 -2.10 -7.85 -6.24
CA SER A 53 -1.57 -6.51 -6.50
C SER A 53 -0.23 -6.63 -7.21
N CYS A 54 0.22 -5.62 -7.94
CA CYS A 54 1.60 -5.56 -8.43
C CYS A 54 2.50 -4.79 -7.44
N ARG A 55 3.83 -4.98 -7.48
CA ARG A 55 4.75 -4.24 -6.57
C ARG A 55 4.61 -2.72 -6.74
N LYS A 56 4.45 -2.30 -7.99
CA LYS A 56 4.24 -0.91 -8.38
C LYS A 56 3.01 -0.30 -7.69
N GLU A 57 1.88 -0.99 -7.69
CA GLU A 57 0.64 -0.57 -7.02
C GLU A 57 0.86 -0.34 -5.52
N ILE A 58 1.58 -1.25 -4.83
CA ILE A 58 1.87 -1.09 -3.40
C ILE A 58 2.69 0.17 -3.15
N TRP A 59 3.81 0.32 -3.85
CA TRP A 59 4.74 1.42 -3.59
C TRP A 59 4.16 2.77 -3.96
N VAL A 60 3.41 2.85 -5.07
CA VAL A 60 2.71 4.08 -5.45
C VAL A 60 1.63 4.42 -4.42
N PHE A 61 0.85 3.45 -3.96
CA PHE A 61 -0.17 3.69 -2.94
C PHE A 61 0.44 4.08 -1.60
N ALA A 62 1.46 3.36 -1.12
CA ALA A 62 2.14 3.67 0.14
C ALA A 62 2.76 5.08 0.12
N ALA A 63 3.42 5.46 -0.98
CA ALA A 63 3.96 6.80 -1.14
C ALA A 63 2.85 7.87 -1.18
N PHE A 64 1.76 7.61 -1.90
CA PHE A 64 0.61 8.51 -1.97
C PHE A 64 0.00 8.76 -0.58
N ILE A 65 -0.24 7.69 0.19
CA ILE A 65 -0.76 7.79 1.54
C ILE A 65 0.20 8.55 2.45
N TRP A 66 1.50 8.25 2.40
CA TRP A 66 2.49 8.93 3.24
C TRP A 66 2.57 10.44 2.97
N VAL A 67 2.55 10.84 1.69
CA VAL A 67 2.53 12.25 1.28
C VAL A 67 1.26 12.93 1.76
N LEU A 68 0.10 12.30 1.55
CA LEU A 68 -1.19 12.88 1.93
C LEU A 68 -1.33 13.00 3.45
N ASP A 69 -0.92 11.99 4.21
CA ASP A 69 -0.94 11.98 5.66
C ASP A 69 -0.01 13.06 6.25
N THR A 70 1.21 13.20 5.71
CA THR A 70 2.15 14.25 6.10
C THR A 70 1.58 15.64 5.79
N PHE A 71 0.99 15.81 4.61
CA PHE A 71 0.37 17.06 4.19
C PHE A 71 -0.80 17.46 5.12
N LEU A 72 -1.71 16.52 5.40
CA LEU A 72 -2.84 16.73 6.30
C LEU A 72 -2.38 17.07 7.72
N THR A 73 -1.40 16.35 8.24
CA THR A 73 -0.83 16.60 9.58
C THR A 73 -0.23 17.99 9.70
N ARG A 74 0.43 18.48 8.64
CA ARG A 74 1.03 19.83 8.65
C ARG A 74 -0.03 20.93 8.52
N LEU A 75 -1.05 20.72 7.71
CA LEU A 75 -2.14 21.69 7.53
C LEU A 75 -3.06 21.78 8.75
N PHE A 76 -3.35 20.65 9.39
CA PHE A 76 -4.30 20.53 10.49
C PHE A 76 -3.60 20.10 11.78
N SER A 77 -2.59 20.86 12.20
CA SER A 77 -1.80 20.55 13.41
C SER A 77 -2.37 21.13 14.70
N SER A 78 -3.35 22.04 14.64
CA SER A 78 -3.93 22.70 15.81
C SER A 78 -5.43 22.95 15.68
N GLY A 79 -6.10 23.17 16.82
CA GLY A 79 -7.53 23.46 16.90
C GLY A 79 -8.42 22.24 16.67
N LEU A 80 -9.73 22.48 16.52
CA LEU A 80 -10.73 21.41 16.35
C LEU A 80 -10.49 20.55 15.10
N LEU A 81 -9.80 21.08 14.10
CA LEU A 81 -9.48 20.37 12.86
C LEU A 81 -8.30 19.39 13.01
N ALA A 82 -7.59 19.39 14.14
CA ALA A 82 -6.48 18.46 14.41
C ALA A 82 -6.90 16.98 14.45
N VAL A 83 -8.20 16.70 14.49
CA VAL A 83 -8.75 15.34 14.39
C VAL A 83 -8.74 14.79 12.95
N ILE A 84 -8.68 15.65 11.92
CA ILE A 84 -8.78 15.27 10.51
C ILE A 84 -7.68 14.27 10.09
N PRO A 85 -6.38 14.49 10.39
CA PRO A 85 -5.34 13.52 10.06
C PRO A 85 -5.58 12.16 10.72
N GLY A 86 -6.05 12.17 11.98
CA GLY A 86 -6.43 10.96 12.70
C GLY A 86 -7.53 10.18 11.99
N LEU A 87 -8.63 10.84 11.60
CA LEU A 87 -9.73 10.20 10.86
C LEU A 87 -9.29 9.68 9.48
N PHE A 88 -8.44 10.43 8.79
CA PHE A 88 -7.87 10.00 7.51
C PHE A 88 -7.01 8.74 7.67
N SER A 89 -6.14 8.70 8.69
CA SER A 89 -5.29 7.54 8.96
C SER A 89 -6.14 6.28 9.24
N LEU A 90 -7.25 6.41 9.96
CA LEU A 90 -8.21 5.33 10.21
C LEU A 90 -8.92 4.87 8.93
N ALA A 91 -9.34 5.80 8.07
CA ALA A 91 -10.00 5.47 6.81
C ALA A 91 -9.09 4.68 5.87
N VAL A 92 -7.79 5.00 5.86
CA VAL A 92 -6.79 4.36 5.01
C VAL A 92 -6.20 3.08 5.62
N LEU A 93 -6.38 2.85 6.93
CA LEU A 93 -5.94 1.65 7.61
C LEU A 93 -6.48 0.37 6.95
N VAL A 94 -7.77 0.37 6.61
CA VAL A 94 -8.45 -0.78 5.98
C VAL A 94 -7.87 -1.14 4.61
N PRO A 95 -7.77 -0.22 3.62
CA PRO A 95 -7.17 -0.56 2.33
C PRO A 95 -5.68 -0.92 2.43
N MET A 96 -4.93 -0.32 3.37
CA MET A 96 -3.53 -0.70 3.63
C MET A 96 -3.42 -2.12 4.19
N TYR A 97 -4.29 -2.48 5.13
CA TYR A 97 -4.34 -3.84 5.68
C TYR A 97 -4.70 -4.87 4.59
N ALA A 98 -5.70 -4.56 3.77
CA ALA A 98 -6.11 -5.43 2.68
C ALA A 98 -4.99 -5.67 1.65
N LEU A 99 -4.15 -4.67 1.37
CA LEU A 99 -2.96 -4.85 0.53
C LEU A 99 -1.93 -5.78 1.17
N MET A 100 -1.71 -5.67 2.48
CA MET A 100 -0.79 -6.54 3.22
C MET A 100 -1.25 -8.00 3.18
N VAL A 101 -2.54 -8.24 3.42
CA VAL A 101 -3.15 -9.57 3.33
C VAL A 101 -2.94 -10.18 1.93
N ARG A 102 -3.17 -9.40 0.87
CA ARG A 102 -2.91 -9.87 -0.51
C ARG A 102 -1.45 -10.21 -0.74
N ARG A 103 -0.52 -9.45 -0.17
CA ARG A 103 0.91 -9.77 -0.28
C ARG A 103 1.26 -11.07 0.41
N LEU A 104 0.78 -11.29 1.62
CA LEU A 104 1.05 -12.53 2.32
C LEU A 104 0.48 -13.73 1.56
N HIS A 105 -0.72 -13.59 1.00
CA HIS A 105 -1.29 -14.62 0.12
C HIS A 105 -0.43 -14.86 -1.14
N ASP A 106 0.13 -13.81 -1.75
CA ASP A 106 1.08 -13.94 -2.88
C ASP A 106 2.39 -14.64 -2.48
N LEU A 107 2.79 -14.55 -1.20
CA LEU A 107 3.96 -15.24 -0.64
C LEU A 107 3.68 -16.69 -0.19
N ALA A 108 2.45 -17.17 -0.38
CA ALA A 108 1.94 -18.44 0.15
C ALA A 108 1.96 -18.51 1.70
N LEU A 109 1.76 -17.36 2.35
CA LEU A 109 1.64 -17.20 3.80
C LEU A 109 0.19 -16.90 4.20
N SER A 110 -0.14 -17.12 5.47
CA SER A 110 -1.45 -16.78 6.03
C SER A 110 -1.67 -15.27 6.04
N GLY A 111 -2.83 -14.80 5.56
CA GLY A 111 -3.21 -13.39 5.59
C GLY A 111 -3.30 -12.82 7.01
N TRP A 112 -3.54 -13.65 8.02
CA TRP A 112 -3.56 -13.25 9.43
C TRP A 112 -2.23 -12.72 9.94
N LEU A 113 -1.11 -13.12 9.32
CA LEU A 113 0.22 -12.59 9.67
C LEU A 113 0.33 -11.09 9.37
N ALA A 114 -0.60 -10.51 8.59
CA ALA A 114 -0.67 -9.07 8.39
C ALA A 114 -0.89 -8.34 9.72
N LEU A 115 -1.60 -8.95 10.67
CA LEU A 115 -1.95 -8.33 11.95
C LEU A 115 -0.71 -8.09 12.83
N VAL A 116 0.31 -8.94 12.73
CA VAL A 116 1.53 -8.87 13.55
C VAL A 116 2.21 -7.50 13.49
N PRO A 117 2.61 -6.97 12.31
CA PRO A 117 3.22 -5.63 12.25
C PRO A 117 2.27 -4.53 12.72
N TYR A 118 0.95 -4.63 12.49
CA TYR A 118 0.00 -3.62 12.96
C TYR A 118 -0.14 -3.61 14.49
N VAL A 119 -0.18 -4.78 15.13
CA VAL A 119 -0.21 -4.88 16.59
C VAL A 119 1.08 -4.32 17.17
N LEU A 120 2.24 -4.62 16.58
CA LEU A 120 3.51 -4.04 17.02
C LEU A 120 3.54 -2.52 16.85
N GLU A 121 3.00 -1.96 15.75
CA GLU A 121 2.85 -0.51 15.57
C GLU A 121 2.01 0.11 16.70
N VAL A 122 0.84 -0.47 17.01
CA VAL A 122 -0.05 0.04 18.08
C VAL A 122 0.62 -0.03 19.45
N VAL A 123 1.27 -1.15 19.78
CA VAL A 123 1.99 -1.31 21.05
C VAL A 123 3.16 -0.34 21.16
N GLY A 124 3.96 -0.20 20.09
CA GLY A 124 5.09 0.73 20.06
C GLY A 124 4.66 2.17 20.24
N VAL A 125 3.61 2.60 19.53
CA VAL A 125 3.03 3.95 19.67
C VAL A 125 2.45 4.17 21.07
N GLY A 126 1.73 3.18 21.61
CA GLY A 126 1.15 3.26 22.96
C GLY A 126 2.22 3.41 24.05
N LEU A 127 3.36 2.73 23.92
CA LEU A 127 4.49 2.86 24.84
C LEU A 127 5.21 4.22 24.72
N ILE A 128 5.12 4.89 23.58
CA ILE A 128 5.71 6.22 23.39
C ILE A 128 4.75 7.29 23.92
N ILE A 129 3.49 7.25 23.48
CA ILE A 129 2.51 8.31 23.73
C ILE A 129 1.87 8.17 25.11
N GLY A 130 1.67 6.95 25.61
CA GLY A 130 0.97 6.68 26.87
C GLY A 130 1.53 7.47 28.07
N PRO A 131 2.85 7.38 28.35
CA PRO A 131 3.47 8.18 29.42
C PRO A 131 3.33 9.67 29.17
N MET A 132 3.60 10.15 27.95
CA MET A 132 3.52 11.57 27.60
C MET A 132 2.11 12.15 27.79
N VAL A 133 1.08 11.36 27.48
CA VAL A 133 -0.32 11.72 27.72
C VAL A 133 -0.61 11.74 29.22
N SER A 134 -0.17 10.73 29.97
CA SER A 134 -0.32 10.70 31.44
C SER A 134 0.30 11.94 32.09
N ASP A 135 1.54 12.28 31.73
CA ASP A 135 2.26 13.44 32.24
C ASP A 135 1.50 14.74 31.92
N ALA A 136 1.00 14.87 30.69
CA ALA A 136 0.22 16.04 30.27
C ALA A 136 -1.12 16.17 31.03
N LEU A 137 -1.79 15.05 31.35
CA LEU A 137 -3.00 15.05 32.17
C LEU A 137 -2.70 15.45 33.63
N GLU A 138 -1.54 15.09 34.15
CA GLU A 138 -1.08 15.45 35.49
C GLU A 138 -0.44 16.85 35.56
N GLY A 139 -0.26 17.53 34.41
CA GLY A 139 0.37 18.84 34.32
C GLY A 139 1.88 18.82 34.52
N LEU A 140 2.51 17.65 34.35
CA LEU A 140 3.95 17.45 34.44
C LEU A 140 4.63 17.77 33.10
N ASP A 141 5.94 18.02 33.16
CA ASP A 141 6.75 18.09 31.95
C ASP A 141 6.75 16.71 31.25
N PRO A 142 6.58 16.67 29.92
CA PRO A 142 6.45 15.41 29.20
C PRO A 142 7.72 14.57 29.30
N SER A 143 7.55 13.32 29.71
CA SER A 143 8.64 12.34 29.75
C SER A 143 9.23 12.09 28.36
N ALA A 144 10.50 11.70 28.35
CA ALA A 144 11.17 11.28 27.13
C ALA A 144 10.47 10.04 26.54
N PRO A 145 10.37 9.94 25.19
CA PRO A 145 9.73 8.81 24.54
C PRO A 145 10.45 7.51 24.91
N SER A 146 9.67 6.47 25.23
CA SER A 146 10.25 5.21 25.71
C SER A 146 11.16 4.56 24.66
N PRO A 147 12.43 4.22 25.00
CA PRO A 147 13.34 3.56 24.06
C PRO A 147 12.78 2.23 23.55
N THR A 148 12.10 1.49 24.42
CA THR A 148 11.44 0.22 24.09
C THR A 148 10.34 0.40 23.05
N GLY A 149 9.50 1.44 23.18
CA GLY A 149 8.45 1.75 22.21
C GLY A 149 9.03 2.09 20.83
N ILE A 150 10.13 2.85 20.80
CA ILE A 150 10.85 3.19 19.56
C ILE A 150 11.39 1.92 18.88
N VAL A 151 12.04 1.02 19.63
CA VAL A 151 12.59 -0.23 19.07
C VAL A 151 11.48 -1.12 18.50
N ILE A 152 10.36 -1.27 19.21
CA ILE A 152 9.20 -2.04 18.74
C ILE A 152 8.63 -1.45 17.46
N LEU A 153 8.49 -0.11 17.41
CA LEU A 153 7.97 0.59 16.22
C LEU A 153 8.90 0.40 15.02
N LEU A 154 10.22 0.54 15.22
CA LEU A 154 11.21 0.31 14.16
C LEU A 154 11.17 -1.14 13.66
N LEU A 155 11.05 -2.11 14.57
CA LEU A 155 10.92 -3.52 14.21
C LEU A 155 9.64 -3.76 13.38
N ALA A 156 8.51 -3.19 13.78
CA ALA A 156 7.25 -3.29 13.06
C ALA A 156 7.38 -2.76 11.62
N VAL A 157 8.00 -1.59 11.47
CA VAL A 157 8.28 -0.97 10.16
C VAL A 157 9.21 -1.85 9.33
N VAL A 158 10.28 -2.40 9.90
CA VAL A 158 11.21 -3.28 9.19
C VAL A 158 10.52 -4.55 8.70
N VAL A 159 9.72 -5.20 9.55
CA VAL A 159 8.95 -6.40 9.18
C VAL A 159 7.97 -6.08 8.06
N ARG A 160 7.25 -4.97 8.17
CA ARG A 160 6.30 -4.49 7.16
C ARG A 160 6.98 -4.24 5.82
N LEU A 161 8.11 -3.52 5.82
CA LEU A 161 8.90 -3.24 4.63
C LEU A 161 9.48 -4.52 4.03
N ALA A 162 9.96 -5.46 4.85
CA ALA A 162 10.43 -6.76 4.39
C ALA A 162 9.32 -7.49 3.63
N ILE A 163 8.11 -7.59 4.18
CA ILE A 163 6.96 -8.23 3.51
C ILE A 163 6.63 -7.54 2.18
N MET A 164 6.69 -6.20 2.12
CA MET A 164 6.42 -5.44 0.90
C MET A 164 7.53 -5.56 -0.16
N CYS A 165 8.78 -5.77 0.26
CA CYS A 165 9.96 -5.90 -0.60
C CYS A 165 10.19 -7.31 -1.13
N VAL A 166 9.77 -8.35 -0.39
CA VAL A 166 10.02 -9.75 -0.75
C VAL A 166 9.40 -10.06 -2.13
N PRO A 167 10.18 -10.65 -3.05
CA PRO A 167 9.67 -11.01 -4.37
C PRO A 167 8.61 -12.11 -4.27
N SER A 168 7.54 -11.96 -5.06
CA SER A 168 6.51 -13.01 -5.18
C SER A 168 7.13 -14.32 -5.73
N ARG A 169 6.68 -15.46 -5.19
CA ARG A 169 7.17 -16.79 -5.58
C ARG A 169 6.80 -17.16 -7.02
N ARG A 170 5.79 -16.53 -7.63
CA ARG A 170 5.39 -16.81 -9.02
C ARG A 170 6.04 -15.82 -9.99
N ARG A 171 6.79 -16.34 -10.96
CA ARG A 171 7.26 -15.55 -12.11
C ARG A 171 6.09 -15.28 -13.03
N HIS A 172 5.96 -14.03 -13.46
CA HIS A 172 4.99 -13.65 -14.49
C HIS A 172 5.59 -13.93 -15.87
N PRO A 173 4.78 -14.37 -16.84
CA PRO A 173 5.20 -14.36 -18.23
C PRO A 173 5.59 -12.91 -18.60
N VAL A 174 6.68 -12.76 -19.35
CA VAL A 174 7.14 -11.45 -19.83
C VAL A 174 6.05 -10.91 -20.75
N VAL A 175 5.25 -9.97 -20.27
CA VAL A 175 4.38 -9.17 -21.15
C VAL A 175 5.33 -8.24 -21.89
N ASP A 176 5.56 -8.54 -23.17
CA ASP A 176 6.31 -7.65 -24.04
C ASP A 176 5.43 -6.42 -24.27
N ASN A 177 5.85 -5.26 -23.75
CA ASN A 177 5.22 -3.97 -24.00
C ASN A 177 5.51 -3.49 -25.44
N GLY A 178 5.39 -4.39 -26.42
CA GLY A 178 5.80 -4.23 -27.81
C GLY A 178 4.90 -3.34 -28.67
N SER A 179 3.80 -2.81 -28.14
CA SER A 179 2.87 -1.99 -28.91
C SER A 179 2.31 -0.83 -28.08
N LEU A 180 3.14 0.20 -27.87
CA LEU A 180 2.64 1.54 -27.51
C LEU A 180 2.19 2.35 -28.74
N GLY A 181 2.10 1.72 -29.91
CA GLY A 181 1.43 2.24 -31.09
C GLY A 181 0.35 1.26 -31.52
N ALA A 182 -0.78 1.78 -31.99
CA ALA A 182 -1.98 1.10 -32.46
C ALA A 182 -2.99 0.66 -31.37
N SER A 183 -4.04 1.47 -31.25
CA SER A 183 -5.43 1.00 -31.32
C SER A 183 -5.67 -0.44 -30.87
N GLN A 184 -6.06 -0.66 -29.61
CA GLN A 184 -6.91 -1.79 -29.24
C GLN A 184 -7.87 -1.37 -28.14
N THR A 185 -9.06 -0.92 -28.55
CA THR A 185 -10.30 -1.55 -28.10
C THR A 185 -10.16 -3.05 -28.30
N GLY A 186 -9.72 -3.74 -27.27
CA GLY A 186 -9.47 -5.17 -27.29
C GLY A 186 -9.27 -5.57 -25.85
N THR A 187 -10.20 -6.35 -25.34
CA THR A 187 -10.09 -7.05 -24.07
C THR A 187 -8.64 -7.50 -23.88
N ALA A 188 -8.03 -7.08 -22.77
CA ALA A 188 -6.87 -7.80 -22.26
C ALA A 188 -7.38 -9.21 -21.91
N GLN A 189 -7.42 -10.07 -22.92
CA GLN A 189 -7.79 -11.46 -22.79
C GLN A 189 -6.59 -12.12 -22.13
N TYR A 190 -6.61 -12.08 -20.80
CA TYR A 190 -5.79 -12.96 -20.01
C TYR A 190 -6.08 -14.39 -20.47
N PRO A 191 -5.04 -15.23 -20.64
CA PRO A 191 -5.26 -16.63 -20.99
C PRO A 191 -6.23 -17.22 -19.97
N GLY A 192 -7.36 -17.71 -20.46
CA GLY A 192 -8.40 -18.32 -19.65
C GLY A 192 -7.82 -19.39 -18.74
N GLU A 193 -8.46 -19.58 -17.58
CA GLU A 193 -8.12 -20.64 -16.65
C GLU A 193 -7.81 -21.95 -17.40
N PRO A 194 -6.65 -22.58 -17.20
CA PRO A 194 -6.52 -23.97 -17.58
C PRO A 194 -7.49 -24.74 -16.69
N ASN A 195 -8.53 -25.31 -17.32
CA ASN A 195 -9.53 -26.20 -16.75
C ASN A 195 -8.96 -26.98 -15.55
N ARG A 196 -9.45 -26.69 -14.35
CA ARG A 196 -9.37 -27.63 -13.24
C ARG A 196 -10.52 -28.61 -13.39
N GLN A 197 -10.20 -29.77 -13.94
CA GLN A 197 -10.80 -31.03 -13.48
C GLN A 197 -10.21 -31.37 -12.10
#